data_AF-W1Y2F0-F1
#
_entry.id   AF-W1Y2F0-F1
#
_cell.length_a   1.000
_cell.length_b   1.000
_cell.length_c   1.000
_cell.angle_alpha   90.00
_cell.angle_beta   90.00
_cell.angle_gamma   90.00
#
_symmetry.space_group_name_H-M   'P 1'
#
loop_
_entity.id
_entity.type
_entity.pdbx_description
1 polymer ?
#
loop_
_entity_poly.entity_id
_entity_poly.type
_entity_poly.pdbx_seq_one_letter_code
_entity_poly.pdbx_strand_id
1 'polypeptide(L)'
;SSGVMFSIDTESGFDQVVFITSAWGLGEMVVQGAVNPDEFYVHKPTLAANRPAIVRRTMGSKKIRMVYAPTQEHGKQVKIEDVPQEQRDIFSLTN
;
A
#
# COMPACT_ATOMS: atom_id res chain seq x y z
N SER A 1 4.24 -6.75 -2.56
CA SER A 1 3.90 -5.50 -1.83
C SER A 1 2.86 -5.85 -0.77
N SER A 2 2.60 -4.94 0.17
CA SER A 2 1.59 -5.11 1.22
C SER A 2 1.00 -3.75 1.59
N GLY A 3 -0.08 -3.72 2.37
CA GLY A 3 -0.72 -2.48 2.81
C GLY A 3 -2.06 -2.73 3.48
N VAL A 4 -2.91 -1.69 3.54
CA VAL A 4 -4.21 -1.73 4.22
C VAL A 4 -5.31 -1.31 3.24
N MET A 5 -6.49 -1.90 3.41
CA MET A 5 -7.68 -1.56 2.63
C MET A 5 -8.83 -1.19 3.58
N PHE A 6 -9.55 -0.13 3.24
CA PHE A 6 -10.79 0.27 3.86
C PHE A 6 -11.91 0.20 2.83
N SER A 7 -13.02 -0.43 3.20
CA SER A 7 -14.22 -0.52 2.35
C SER A 7 -15.09 0.75 2.42
N ILE A 8 -14.59 1.83 3.01
CA ILE A 8 -15.26 3.12 3.16
C ILE A 8 -14.17 4.19 3.12
N ASP A 9 -14.49 5.38 2.63
CA ASP A 9 -13.63 6.54 2.87
C ASP A 9 -13.68 6.90 4.36
N THR A 10 -12.57 6.72 5.05
CA THR A 10 -12.46 6.99 6.49
C THR A 10 -12.46 8.48 6.85
N GLU A 11 -12.19 9.37 5.88
CA GLU A 11 -12.20 10.82 6.12
C GLU A 11 -13.62 11.38 6.03
N SER A 12 -14.38 11.00 4.99
CA SER A 12 -15.73 11.53 4.74
C SER A 12 -16.87 10.62 5.17
N GLY A 13 -16.61 9.33 5.39
CA GLY A 13 -17.64 8.31 5.58
C GLY A 13 -18.34 7.87 4.29
N PHE A 14 -17.85 8.28 3.12
CA PHE A 14 -18.45 7.90 1.83
C PHE A 14 -18.23 6.40 1.53
N ASP A 15 -19.33 5.64 1.46
CA ASP A 15 -19.32 4.18 1.39
C ASP A 15 -19.25 3.60 -0.03
N GLN A 16 -19.23 4.43 -1.07
CA GLN A 16 -19.18 3.98 -2.47
C GLN A 16 -17.75 3.81 -3.00
N VAL A 17 -16.74 4.00 -2.16
CA VAL A 17 -15.34 3.82 -2.51
C VAL A 17 -14.65 2.82 -1.61
N VAL A 18 -13.64 2.15 -2.16
CA VAL A 18 -12.64 1.38 -1.43
C VAL A 18 -11.34 2.18 -1.48
N PHE A 19 -10.77 2.46 -0.31
CA PHE A 19 -9.47 3.10 -0.18
C PHE A 19 -8.40 2.04 0.07
N ILE A 20 -7.38 2.00 -0.77
CA ILE A 20 -6.28 1.02 -0.70
C ILE A 20 -4.98 1.79 -0.54
N THR A 21 -4.19 1.41 0.45
CA THR A 21 -2.80 1.85 0.59
C THR A 21 -1.87 0.68 0.29
N SER A 22 -0.72 0.94 -0.33
CA SER A 22 0.28 -0.10 -0.60
C SER A 22 1.71 0.43 -0.57
N ALA A 23 2.62 -0.37 -0.02
CA ALA A 23 4.06 -0.13 -0.07
C ALA A 23 4.82 -1.43 -0.35
N TRP A 24 6.13 -1.30 -0.57
CA TRP A 24 7.03 -2.44 -0.70
C TRP A 24 7.34 -3.05 0.68
N GLY A 25 7.57 -4.37 0.72
CA GLY A 25 7.90 -5.10 1.95
C GLY A 25 6.67 -5.56 2.74
N LEU A 26 6.88 -5.84 4.03
CA LEU A 26 5.87 -6.29 4.99
C LEU A 26 4.98 -5.14 5.47
N GLY A 27 3.71 -5.44 5.75
CA GLY A 27 2.65 -4.44 5.96
C GLY A 27 2.71 -3.70 7.27
N GLU A 28 3.50 -4.19 8.23
CA GLU A 28 3.68 -3.57 9.54
C GLU A 28 4.10 -2.09 9.43
N MET A 29 4.99 -1.77 8.48
CA MET A 29 5.43 -0.39 8.25
C MET A 29 4.28 0.54 7.81
N VAL A 30 3.31 0.01 7.07
CA VAL A 30 2.12 0.77 6.64
C VAL A 30 1.18 0.97 7.83
N VAL A 31 0.95 -0.08 8.62
CA VAL A 31 0.06 -0.03 9.81
C VAL A 31 0.58 0.93 10.88
N GLN A 32 1.91 1.00 11.06
CA GLN A 32 2.56 1.92 12.01
C GLN A 32 2.65 3.36 11.49
N GLY A 33 2.26 3.64 10.24
CA GLY A 33 2.44 4.96 9.62
C GLY A 33 3.91 5.33 9.38
N ALA A 34 4.81 4.34 9.40
CA ALA A 34 6.26 4.53 9.29
C ALA A 34 6.75 4.71 7.85
N VAL A 35 5.89 4.44 6.86
CA VAL A 35 6.15 4.66 5.43
C VAL A 35 4.99 5.45 4.83
N ASN A 36 5.28 6.32 3.86
CA ASN A 36 4.26 6.97 3.04
C ASN A 36 3.96 6.07 1.81
N PRO A 37 2.81 5.38 1.79
CA PRO A 37 2.47 4.37 0.79
C PRO A 37 1.84 4.99 -0.47
N ASP A 38 1.75 4.21 -1.54
CA ASP A 38 0.84 4.54 -2.63
C ASP A 38 -0.61 4.44 -2.17
N GLU A 39 -1.46 5.28 -2.76
CA GLU A 39 -2.88 5.38 -2.46
C GLU A 39 -3.71 5.17 -3.72
N PHE A 40 -4.79 4.39 -3.58
CA PHE A 40 -5.71 4.08 -4.66
C PHE A 40 -7.14 4.19 -4.15
N TYR A 41 -7.99 4.87 -4.93
CA TYR A 41 -9.42 4.91 -4.68
C TYR A 41 -10.14 4.13 -5.78
N VAL A 42 -10.95 3.16 -5.38
CA VAL A 42 -11.72 2.30 -6.27
C VAL A 42 -13.21 2.54 -6.05
N HIS A 43 -13.93 2.92 -7.09
CA HIS A 43 -15.36 3.19 -7.03
C HIS A 43 -16.17 1.89 -7.20
N LYS A 44 -16.94 1.52 -6.16
CA LYS A 44 -17.62 0.22 -6.05
C LYS A 44 -18.65 -0.02 -7.16
N PRO A 45 -19.54 0.94 -7.52
CA PRO A 45 -20.51 0.73 -8.59
C PRO A 45 -19.87 0.42 -9.94
N THR A 46 -18.78 1.12 -10.31
CA THR A 46 -18.07 0.84 -11.57
C THR A 46 -17.37 -0.50 -11.56
N LEU A 47 -16.83 -0.91 -10.41
CA LEU A 47 -16.24 -2.24 -10.24
C LEU A 47 -17.29 -3.34 -10.40
N ALA A 48 -18.45 -3.20 -9.77
CA ALA A 48 -19.58 -4.13 -9.91
C ALA A 48 -20.11 -4.21 -11.36
N ALA A 49 -20.01 -3.12 -12.11
CA ALA A 49 -20.36 -3.06 -13.53
C ALA A 49 -19.25 -3.58 -14.47
N ASN A 50 -18.15 -4.12 -13.92
CA ASN A 50 -16.98 -4.60 -14.66
C ASN A 50 -16.35 -3.55 -15.59
N ARG A 51 -16.32 -2.29 -15.13
CA ARG A 51 -15.71 -1.15 -15.81
C ARG A 51 -14.43 -0.71 -15.09
N PRO A 52 -13.52 0.04 -15.75
CA PRO A 52 -12.40 0.67 -15.07
C PRO A 52 -12.88 1.47 -13.85
N ALA A 53 -12.44 1.07 -12.66
CA ALA A 53 -13.01 1.54 -11.39
C ALA A 53 -12.03 2.34 -10.53
N ILE A 54 -10.76 2.44 -10.93
CA ILE A 54 -9.76 3.24 -10.21
C ILE A 54 -9.99 4.71 -10.57
N VAL A 55 -10.50 5.48 -9.62
CA VAL A 55 -10.84 6.91 -9.82
C VAL A 55 -9.69 7.84 -9.46
N ARG A 56 -8.76 7.39 -8.61
CA ARG A 56 -7.57 8.15 -8.22
C ARG A 56 -6.42 7.22 -7.87
N ARG A 57 -5.21 7.66 -8.23
CA ARG A 57 -3.93 7.06 -7.82
C ARG A 57 -3.05 8.18 -7.30
N THR A 58 -2.37 7.97 -6.18
CA THR A 58 -1.40 8.91 -5.63
C THR A 58 -0.14 8.14 -5.25
N MET A 59 1.01 8.61 -5.74
CA MET A 59 2.28 7.92 -5.55
C MET A 59 2.89 8.31 -4.21
N GLY A 60 3.14 7.33 -3.35
CA GLY A 60 3.84 7.52 -2.09
C GLY A 60 5.34 7.51 -2.27
N SER A 61 6.06 8.13 -1.34
CA SER A 61 7.53 8.18 -1.40
C SER A 61 8.20 6.81 -1.23
N LYS A 62 7.54 5.86 -0.54
CA LYS A 62 7.99 4.47 -0.35
C LYS A 62 9.48 4.34 -0.02
N LYS A 63 10.02 5.22 0.84
CA LYS A 63 11.48 5.33 1.05
C LYS A 63 12.10 4.07 1.66
N ILE A 64 11.39 3.44 2.59
CA ILE A 64 11.87 2.28 3.33
C ILE A 64 10.90 1.11 3.20
N ARG A 65 11.41 -0.11 3.33
CA ARG A 65 10.62 -1.35 3.36
C ARG A 65 11.14 -2.30 4.42
N MET A 66 10.24 -3.10 4.98
CA MET A 66 10.61 -4.22 5.85
C MET A 66 10.66 -5.52 5.03
N VAL A 67 11.74 -6.28 5.16
CA VAL A 67 11.96 -7.57 4.46
C VAL A 67 12.42 -8.64 5.43
N TYR A 68 12.27 -9.91 5.05
CA TYR A 68 12.84 -11.01 5.82
C TYR A 68 14.36 -10.92 5.85
N ALA A 69 14.93 -11.09 7.04
CA ALA A 69 16.36 -11.24 7.23
C ALA A 69 16.77 -12.69 6.94
N PRO A 70 18.03 -12.94 6.54
CA PRO A 70 18.52 -14.30 6.31
C PRO A 70 18.73 -15.10 7.61
N THR A 71 18.64 -14.46 8.79
CA THR A 71 18.80 -15.11 10.09
C THR A 71 17.47 -15.64 10.63
N GLN A 72 17.55 -16.76 11.35
CA GLN A 72 16.44 -17.36 12.08
C GLN A 72 16.51 -17.06 13.59
N GLU A 73 17.42 -16.20 14.03
CA GLU A 73 17.49 -15.74 15.41
C GLU A 73 16.18 -15.06 15.82
N HIS A 74 15.66 -15.44 16.98
CA HIS A 74 14.43 -14.87 17.51
C HIS A 74 14.54 -13.34 17.67
N GLY A 75 13.56 -12.60 17.14
CA GLY A 75 13.56 -11.13 17.17
C GLY A 75 14.42 -10.44 16.09
N LYS A 76 15.15 -11.18 15.24
CA LYS A 76 15.96 -10.61 14.14
C LYS A 76 15.54 -11.11 12.75
N GLN A 77 14.34 -11.68 12.63
CA GLN A 77 13.84 -12.31 11.41
C GLN A 77 13.44 -11.30 10.32
N VAL A 78 13.39 -10.00 10.66
CA VAL A 78 13.08 -8.91 9.74
C VAL A 78 14.15 -7.83 9.83
N LYS A 79 14.34 -7.13 8.72
CA LYS A 79 15.18 -5.92 8.64
C LYS A 79 14.47 -4.84 7.85
N ILE A 80 14.77 -3.59 8.16
CA ILE A 80 14.33 -2.43 7.41
C ILE A 80 15.47 -2.01 6.49
N GLU A 81 15.16 -1.76 5.22
CA GLU A 81 16.12 -1.29 4.22
C GLU A 81 15.50 -0.21 3.33
N ASP A 82 16.35 0.60 2.71
CA ASP A 82 15.94 1.57 1.70
C ASP A 82 15.40 0.87 0.45
N VAL A 83 14.29 1.39 -0.07
CA VAL A 83 13.77 0.96 -1.38
C VAL A 83 14.62 1.59 -2.49
N PRO A 84 15.05 0.85 -3.52
CA PRO A 84 15.73 1.43 -4.67
C PRO A 84 14.90 2.52 -5.36
N GLN A 85 15.55 3.57 -5.88
CA GLN A 85 14.86 4.72 -6.49
C GLN A 85 13.90 4.29 -7.61
N GLU A 86 14.33 3.38 -8.48
CA GLU A 86 13.52 2.79 -9.55
C GLU A 86 12.21 2.15 -9.07
N GLN A 87 12.17 1.63 -7.84
CA GLN A 87 10.97 1.07 -7.22
C GLN A 87 10.11 2.13 -6.51
N ARG A 88 10.70 3.25 -6.10
CA ARG A 88 9.96 4.39 -5.50
C ARG A 88 9.12 5.10 -6.56
N ASP A 89 9.64 5.19 -7.78
CA ASP A 89 9.06 5.93 -8.90
C ASP A 89 8.00 5.14 -9.68
N ILE A 90 7.64 3.94 -9.21
CA ILE A 90 6.55 3.13 -9.74
C ILE A 90 5.54 2.81 -8.65
N PHE A 91 4.31 2.49 -9.06
CA PHE A 91 3.28 2.01 -8.14
C PHE A 91 3.59 0.58 -7.67
N SER A 92 3.37 0.31 -6.38
CA SER A 92 3.58 -1.01 -5.78
C SER A 92 2.51 -2.04 -6.14
N LEU A 93 1.45 -1.63 -6.84
CA LEU A 93 0.37 -2.47 -7.36
C LEU A 93 0.10 -2.14 -8.84
N THR A 94 -0.28 -3.18 -9.58
CA THR A 94 -0.80 -3.08 -10.95
C THR A 94 -2.32 -3.08 -10.94
N ASN A 95 -2.92 -2.72 -12.08
CA ASN A 95 -4.37 -2.83 -12.29
C ASN A 95 -4.78 -4.26 -12.61
#